data_AF-A0A932IXS6-F1
#
_entry.id   AF-A0A932IXS6-F1
#
_cell.length_a   1.000
_cell.length_b   1.000
_cell.length_c   1.000
_cell.angle_alpha   90.00
_cell.angle_beta   90.00
_cell.angle_gamma   90.00
#
_symmetry.space_group_name_H-M   'P 1'
#
loop_
_entity.id
_entity.type
_entity.pdbx_description
1 polymer ?
#
loop_
_entity_poly.entity_id
_entity_poly.type
_entity_poly.pdbx_seq_one_letter_code
_entity_poly.pdbx_strand_id
1 'polypeptide(L)'
;MSALHVLTLDPAIEQNLMQSVRNAEATSTLVVDPKFAEQLLGRLSAQADKMMKGNMLPVLLCSPDLRRHLRALSERVIPHMRILSMAEIPNTINLKAYATISL
;
A
#
# COMPACT_ATOMS: atom_id res chain seq x y z
N MET A 1 -15.76 -6.29 19.11
CA MET A 1 -15.54 -5.18 18.16
C MET A 1 -14.64 -5.68 17.05
N SER A 2 -15.10 -5.67 15.79
CA SER A 2 -14.25 -6.06 14.65
C SER A 2 -13.39 -4.85 14.27
N ALA A 3 -12.07 -4.97 14.39
CA ALA A 3 -11.12 -3.94 13.96
C ALA A 3 -10.60 -4.29 12.56
N LEU A 4 -10.45 -3.28 11.70
CA LEU A 4 -9.87 -3.44 10.38
C LEU A 4 -8.35 -3.46 10.51
N HIS A 5 -7.76 -4.61 10.21
CA HIS A 5 -6.32 -4.79 10.21
C HIS A 5 -5.75 -4.29 8.88
N VAL A 6 -4.78 -3.38 8.96
CA VAL A 6 -4.18 -2.73 7.78
C VAL A 6 -2.68 -2.84 7.80
N LEU A 7 -2.09 -3.01 6.62
CA LEU A 7 -0.69 -2.78 6.36
C LEU A 7 -0.47 -1.27 6.20
N THR A 8 0.65 -0.77 6.70
CA THR A 8 1.09 0.60 6.51
C THR A 8 2.44 0.62 5.84
N LEU A 9 2.83 1.76 5.26
CA LEU A 9 4.15 1.95 4.70
C LEU A 9 5.04 2.68 5.70
N ASP A 10 6.33 2.38 5.68
CA ASP A 10 7.32 3.18 6.38
C ASP A 10 7.36 4.61 5.80
N PRO A 11 7.50 5.67 6.62
CA PRO A 11 7.54 7.04 6.14
C PRO A 11 8.60 7.29 5.06
N ALA A 12 9.76 6.62 5.11
CA ALA A 12 10.79 6.79 4.08
C ALA A 12 10.32 6.28 2.72
N ILE A 13 9.58 5.17 2.70
CA ILE A 13 8.98 4.60 1.47
C ILE A 13 7.89 5.53 0.94
N GLU A 14 7.00 6.03 1.80
CA GLU A 14 5.97 6.97 1.37
C GLU A 14 6.56 8.23 0.77
N GLN A 15 7.59 8.82 1.39
CA GLN A 15 8.27 10.01 0.86
C GLN A 15 8.90 9.74 -0.51
N ASN A 16 9.59 8.61 -0.67
CA ASN A 16 10.19 8.23 -1.95
C ASN A 16 9.13 8.03 -3.06
N LEU A 17 8.03 7.36 -2.73
CA LEU A 17 6.90 7.18 -3.64
C LEU A 17 6.24 8.51 -3.98
N MET A 18 6.07 9.42 -3.01
CA MET A 18 5.50 10.74 -3.26
C MET A 18 6.36 11.57 -4.20
N GLN A 19 7.68 11.54 -4.05
CA GLN A 19 8.59 12.20 -4.99
C GLN A 19 8.47 11.61 -6.40
N SER A 20 8.37 10.27 -6.49
CA SER A 20 8.19 9.55 -7.75
C SER A 20 6.85 9.89 -8.43
N VAL A 21 5.78 10.06 -7.65
CA VAL A 21 4.46 10.49 -8.14
C VAL A 21 4.49 11.92 -8.67
N ARG A 22 5.13 12.85 -7.95
CA ARG A 22 5.23 14.25 -8.40
C ARG A 22 5.96 14.39 -9.73
N ASN A 23 6.99 13.57 -9.95
CA ASN A 23 7.71 13.54 -11.23
C ASN A 23 6.89 12.86 -12.35
N ALA A 24 5.93 12.00 -12.00
CA ALA A 24 5.05 11.31 -12.94
C ALA A 24 3.89 12.18 -13.47
N GLU A 25 3.65 13.39 -12.95
CA GLU A 25 2.56 14.27 -13.40
C GLU A 25 2.68 14.68 -14.88
N ALA A 26 3.85 14.55 -15.49
CA ALA A 26 4.05 14.77 -16.93
C ALA A 26 3.74 13.54 -17.81
N THR A 27 3.78 12.31 -17.27
CA THR A 27 3.73 11.06 -18.07
C THR A 27 2.64 10.09 -17.64
N SER A 28 1.87 10.38 -16.60
CA SER A 28 0.80 9.52 -16.04
C SER A 28 1.24 8.13 -15.54
N THR A 29 2.54 7.82 -15.58
CA THR A 29 3.11 6.55 -15.12
C THR A 29 4.06 6.80 -13.97
N LEU A 30 3.87 6.08 -12.87
CA LEU A 30 4.75 6.16 -11.70
C LEU A 30 6.20 5.86 -12.13
N VAL A 31 7.08 6.85 -12.07
CA VAL A 31 8.51 6.66 -12.37
C VAL A 31 9.21 6.34 -11.07
N VAL A 32 9.19 5.05 -10.69
CA VAL A 32 9.97 4.51 -9.57
C VAL A 32 11.14 3.70 -10.09
N ASP A 33 12.18 3.60 -9.29
CA ASP A 33 13.24 2.64 -9.52
C ASP A 33 12.65 1.21 -9.56
N PRO A 34 12.89 0.42 -10.62
CA PRO A 34 12.28 -0.89 -10.78
C PRO A 34 12.69 -1.87 -9.68
N LYS A 35 13.91 -1.75 -9.14
CA LYS A 35 14.39 -2.59 -8.04
C LYS A 35 13.67 -2.24 -6.74
N PHE A 36 13.47 -0.94 -6.46
CA PHE A 36 12.65 -0.50 -5.34
C PHE A 36 11.21 -1.02 -5.45
N ALA A 37 10.60 -0.91 -6.63
CA ALA A 37 9.25 -1.38 -6.88
C ALA A 37 9.11 -2.89 -6.66
N GLU A 38 10.04 -3.68 -7.20
CA GLU A 38 10.08 -5.14 -7.04
C GLU A 38 10.22 -5.53 -5.56
N GLN A 39 11.13 -4.88 -4.82
CA GLN A 39 11.30 -5.13 -3.40
C GLN A 39 10.04 -4.78 -2.61
N LEU A 40 9.43 -3.61 -2.87
CA LEU A 40 8.20 -3.18 -2.22
C LEU A 40 7.05 -4.17 -2.46
N LEU A 41 6.85 -4.56 -3.72
CA LEU A 41 5.82 -5.53 -4.12
C LEU A 41 6.07 -6.90 -3.50
N GLY A 42 7.32 -7.35 -3.44
CA GLY A 42 7.69 -8.61 -2.78
C GLY A 42 7.35 -8.60 -1.28
N ARG A 43 7.67 -7.50 -0.58
CA ARG A 43 7.33 -7.34 0.85
C ARG A 43 5.81 -7.28 1.07
N LEU A 44 5.10 -6.52 0.24
CA LEU A 44 3.64 -6.42 0.29
C LEU A 44 2.99 -7.78 0.05
N SER A 45 3.44 -8.53 -0.95
CA SER A 45 2.92 -9.85 -1.29
C SER A 45 3.12 -10.84 -0.14
N ALA A 46 4.29 -10.82 0.51
CA ALA A 46 4.57 -11.68 1.65
C ALA A 46 3.67 -11.38 2.86
N GLN A 47 3.38 -10.10 3.13
CA GLN A 47 2.46 -9.73 4.21
C GLN A 47 1.00 -10.00 3.84
N ALA A 48 0.63 -9.80 2.58
CA ALA A 48 -0.71 -10.12 2.09
C ALA A 48 -1.02 -11.62 2.26
N ASP A 49 -0.07 -12.48 1.91
CA ASP A 49 -0.18 -13.93 2.10
C ASP A 49 -0.34 -14.32 3.58
N LYS A 50 0.40 -13.68 4.48
CA LYS A 50 0.25 -13.89 5.94
C LYS A 50 -1.13 -13.49 6.44
N MET A 51 -1.66 -12.36 5.99
CA MET A 51 -3.02 -11.92 6.35
C MET A 51 -4.06 -12.91 5.84
N MET A 52 -3.95 -13.35 4.58
CA MET A 52 -4.87 -14.34 4.01
C MET A 52 -4.84 -15.68 4.73
N LYS A 53 -3.64 -16.16 5.10
CA LYS A 53 -3.46 -17.37 5.94
C LYS A 53 -4.12 -17.24 7.31
N GLY A 54 -4.23 -16.02 7.83
CA GLY A 54 -4.96 -15.69 9.05
C GLY A 54 -6.45 -15.42 8.85
N ASN A 55 -7.03 -15.77 7.69
CA ASN A 55 -8.40 -15.44 7.30
C ASN A 55 -8.72 -13.93 7.32
N MET A 56 -7.70 -13.08 7.15
CA MET A 56 -7.84 -11.63 7.08
C MET A 56 -7.69 -11.14 5.64
N LEU A 57 -8.45 -10.11 5.28
CA LEU A 57 -8.30 -9.44 3.99
C LEU A 57 -7.07 -8.53 4.02
N PRO A 58 -6.15 -8.62 3.05
CA PRO A 58 -5.01 -7.74 3.00
C PRO A 58 -5.45 -6.35 2.53
N VAL A 59 -5.22 -5.37 3.39
CA VAL A 59 -5.56 -3.97 3.16
C VAL A 59 -4.32 -3.13 3.40
N LEU A 60 -3.88 -2.37 2.40
CA LEU A 60 -2.83 -1.37 2.54
C LEU A 60 -3.48 -0.01 2.77
N LEU A 61 -3.07 0.67 3.84
CA LEU A 61 -3.42 2.04 4.12
C LEU A 61 -2.28 2.96 3.65
N CYS A 62 -2.61 3.99 2.87
CA CYS A 62 -1.65 4.96 2.36
C CYS A 62 -2.23 6.38 2.29
N SER A 63 -1.40 7.32 1.85
CA SER A 63 -1.85 8.66 1.49
C SER A 63 -2.74 8.67 0.22
N PRO A 64 -3.72 9.60 0.11
CA PRO A 64 -4.65 9.66 -1.03
C PRO A 64 -3.93 9.85 -2.38
N ASP A 65 -2.85 10.63 -2.42
CA ASP A 65 -2.03 10.86 -3.63
C ASP A 65 -1.35 9.59 -4.15
N LEU A 66 -1.02 8.67 -3.24
CA LEU A 66 -0.35 7.41 -3.57
C LEU A 66 -1.34 6.31 -3.96
N ARG A 67 -2.60 6.38 -3.49
CA ARG A 67 -3.61 5.30 -3.59
C ARG A 67 -3.76 4.78 -5.02
N ARG A 68 -3.97 5.69 -5.99
CA ARG A 68 -4.17 5.31 -7.41
C ARG A 68 -2.93 4.62 -8.00
N HIS A 69 -1.75 5.13 -7.64
CA HIS A 69 -0.47 4.68 -8.17
C HIS A 69 -0.08 3.32 -7.59
N LEU A 70 -0.20 3.17 -6.27
CA LEU A 70 0.02 1.90 -5.60
C LEU A 70 -0.98 0.84 -6.06
N ARG A 71 -2.23 1.22 -6.36
CA ARG A 71 -3.20 0.28 -6.94
C ARG A 71 -2.73 -0.20 -8.30
N ALA A 72 -2.39 0.70 -9.22
CA ALA A 72 -1.89 0.33 -10.54
C ALA A 72 -0.62 -0.52 -10.47
N LEU A 73 0.29 -0.21 -9.53
CA LEU A 73 1.54 -0.94 -9.32
C LEU A 73 1.32 -2.34 -8.76
N SER A 74 0.45 -2.47 -7.75
CA SER A 74 0.24 -3.73 -7.02
C SER A 74 -0.81 -4.65 -7.63
N GLU A 75 -1.79 -4.14 -8.39
CA GLU A 75 -2.91 -4.93 -8.89
C GLU A 75 -2.49 -6.09 -9.80
N ARG A 76 -1.36 -5.96 -10.50
CA ARG A 76 -0.78 -7.02 -11.33
C ARG A 76 -0.14 -8.15 -10.51
N VAL A 77 0.39 -7.85 -9.33
CA VAL A 77 1.14 -8.81 -8.49
C VAL A 77 0.28 -9.35 -7.34
N ILE A 78 -0.57 -8.50 -6.77
CA ILE A 78 -1.37 -8.76 -5.57
C ILE A 78 -2.83 -8.33 -5.82
N PRO A 79 -3.57 -8.98 -6.74
CA PRO A 79 -4.90 -8.52 -7.17
C PRO A 79 -5.95 -8.48 -6.05
N HIS A 80 -5.77 -9.33 -5.03
CA HIS A 80 -6.65 -9.44 -3.87
C HIS A 80 -6.38 -8.40 -2.78
N MET A 81 -5.28 -7.65 -2.84
CA MET A 81 -4.98 -6.59 -1.88
C MET A 81 -5.81 -5.34 -2.15
N ARG A 82 -6.49 -4.85 -1.12
CA ARG A 82 -7.21 -3.57 -1.16
C ARG A 82 -6.27 -2.45 -0.77
N ILE A 83 -6.34 -1.34 -1.48
CA ILE A 83 -5.57 -0.13 -1.16
C ILE A 83 -6.55 0.96 -0.83
N LEU A 84 -6.48 1.45 0.41
CA LEU A 84 -7.34 2.48 0.95
C LEU A 84 -6.48 3.67 1.36
N SER A 85 -7.04 4.86 1.16
CA SER A 85 -6.48 6.08 1.70
C SER A 85 -7.04 6.36 3.09
N MET A 86 -6.30 7.09 3.93
CA MET A 86 -6.84 7.53 5.23
C MET A 86 -8.15 8.32 5.08
N ALA A 87 -8.33 9.06 3.97
CA ALA A 87 -9.54 9.81 3.69
C ALA A 87 -10.78 8.94 3.41
N GLU A 88 -10.59 7.67 3.04
CA GLU A 88 -11.69 6.72 2.78
C GLU A 88 -12.16 5.99 4.03
N ILE A 89 -11.46 6.14 5.17
CA ILE A 89 -11.81 5.45 6.41
C ILE A 89 -12.69 6.34 7.30
N PRO A 90 -13.95 5.95 7.58
CA PRO A 90 -14.78 6.64 8.55
C PRO A 90 -14.19 6.53 9.97
N ASN A 91 -14.31 7.59 10.77
CA ASN A 91 -13.87 7.61 12.16
C ASN A 91 -14.54 6.55 13.07
N THR A 92 -15.64 5.95 12.60
CA THR A 92 -16.34 4.85 13.28
C THR A 92 -15.60 3.52 13.17
N ILE A 93 -14.68 3.37 12.21
CA ILE A 93 -13.90 2.13 12.01
C ILE A 93 -12.67 2.15 12.91
N ASN A 94 -12.50 1.10 13.72
CA ASN A 94 -11.28 0.90 14.49
C ASN A 94 -10.21 0.29 13.57
N LEU A 95 -9.19 1.08 13.25
CA LEU A 95 -8.01 0.61 12.52
C LEU A 95 -6.98 -0.01 13.48
N LYS A 96 -6.39 -1.13 13.07
CA LYS A 96 -5.21 -1.69 13.72
C LYS A 96 -4.12 -1.92 12.70
N ALA A 97 -2.93 -1.37 12.95
CA ALA A 97 -1.77 -1.69 12.14
C ALA A 97 -1.39 -3.16 12.36
N TYR A 98 -1.45 -3.95 11.29
CA TYR A 98 -1.02 -5.35 11.28
C TYR A 98 0.50 -5.44 11.13
N ALA A 99 1.04 -4.72 10.16
CA ALA A 99 2.47 -4.61 9.92
C ALA A 99 2.80 -3.33 9.16
N THR A 100 3.99 -2.78 9.42
CA THR A 100 4.59 -1.70 8.65
C THR A 100 5.55 -2.30 7.62
N ILE A 101 5.43 -1.91 6.36
CA ILE A 101 6.33 -2.33 5.28
C ILE A 101 7.54 -1.42 5.26
N SER A 102 8.73 -2.01 5.40
CA SER A 102 10.03 -1.37 5.25
C SER A 102 10.91 -2.15 4.25
N LEU A 103 11.92 -1.50 3.67
CA LEU A 103 12.84 -2.08 2.69
C LEU A 103 14.19 -2.43 3.30
#